data_AF-F0Y9N3-F1
#
_entry.id   AF-F0Y9N3-F1
#
_cell.length_a   1.000
_cell.length_b   1.000
_cell.length_c   1.000
_cell.angle_alpha   90.00
_cell.angle_beta   90.00
_cell.angle_gamma   90.00
#
_symmetry.space_group_name_H-M   'P 1'
#
loop_
_entity.id
_entity.type
_entity.pdbx_description
1 polymer ?
#
loop_
_entity_poly.entity_id
_entity_poly.type
_entity_poly.pdbx_seq_one_letter_code
_entity_poly.pdbx_strand_id
1 'polypeptide(L)'
;ARRTLSPPRYNLGRVFYHGLLGQRANRRNARLLFEKAAKRREKCAQAALGYMYEKGEGRCEGDLKTDYNHAKRYYGMAANQGCERSAFNLGHLFEKGLVITENDVVRYALAKQWYERAEALGYARAE
;
A
#
# COMPACT_ATOMS: atom_id res chain seq x y z
N ALA A 1 37.02 4.62 -3.73
CA ALA A 1 35.97 3.58 -3.83
C ALA A 1 34.61 4.24 -4.04
N ARG A 2 34.08 4.20 -5.28
CA ARG A 2 32.75 4.74 -5.59
C ARG A 2 31.71 3.86 -4.90
N ARG A 3 31.20 4.30 -3.75
CA ARG A 3 29.96 3.77 -3.19
C ARG A 3 28.89 3.98 -4.26
N THR A 4 28.54 2.91 -4.95
CA THR A 4 27.41 2.85 -5.87
C THR A 4 26.15 3.15 -5.06
N LEU A 5 25.83 4.43 -4.93
CA LEU A 5 24.57 4.95 -4.43
C LEU A 5 23.51 4.50 -5.43
N SER A 6 23.04 3.26 -5.30
CA SER A 6 21.84 2.82 -5.99
C SER A 6 20.74 3.83 -5.67
N PRO A 7 20.04 4.40 -6.67
CA PRO A 7 19.08 5.46 -6.45
C PRO A 7 18.04 5.02 -5.40
N PRO A 8 17.47 5.95 -4.61
CA PRO A 8 16.57 5.64 -3.51
C PRO A 8 15.43 4.67 -3.89
N ARG A 9 14.97 4.71 -5.14
CA ARG A 9 14.00 3.77 -5.73
C ARG A 9 14.45 2.31 -5.74
N TYR A 10 15.73 2.04 -6.02
CA TYR A 10 16.31 0.68 -6.04
C TYR A 10 16.42 0.09 -4.63
N ASN A 11 16.76 0.93 -3.64
CA ASN A 11 16.80 0.51 -2.25
C ASN A 11 15.39 0.28 -1.68
N LEU A 12 14.40 1.07 -2.08
CA LEU A 12 13.00 0.86 -1.73
C LEU A 12 12.45 -0.47 -2.26
N GLY A 13 12.75 -0.82 -3.51
CA GLY A 13 12.37 -2.13 -4.09
C GLY A 13 13.02 -3.31 -3.36
N ARG A 14 14.30 -3.21 -2.98
CA ARG A 14 14.98 -4.22 -2.15
C ARG A 14 14.45 -4.28 -0.73
N VAL A 15 14.11 -3.14 -0.11
CA VAL A 15 13.47 -3.11 1.23
C VAL A 15 12.06 -3.67 1.17
N PHE A 16 11.33 -3.49 0.07
CA PHE A 16 10.05 -4.15 -0.17
C PHE A 16 10.20 -5.66 -0.25
N TYR A 17 11.11 -6.13 -1.10
CA TYR A 17 11.38 -7.55 -1.28
C TYR A 17 11.92 -8.22 -0.01
N HIS A 18 12.95 -7.65 0.63
CA HIS A 18 13.56 -8.21 1.85
C HIS A 18 12.79 -7.89 3.14
N GLY A 19 11.97 -6.85 3.18
CA GLY A 19 11.14 -6.52 4.33
C GLY A 19 9.93 -7.46 4.43
N LEU A 20 9.29 -7.78 3.31
CA LEU A 20 8.21 -8.76 3.27
C LEU A 20 8.74 -10.20 3.48
N LEU A 21 9.87 -10.54 2.86
CA LEU A 21 10.47 -11.89 2.91
C LEU A 21 11.45 -12.12 4.08
N GLY A 22 11.83 -11.07 4.83
CA GLY A 22 12.89 -11.14 5.84
C GLY A 22 12.41 -11.35 7.28
N GLN A 23 13.33 -11.81 8.14
CA GLN A 23 13.12 -12.04 9.57
C GLN A 23 12.54 -10.82 10.31
N ARG A 24 11.83 -11.07 11.43
CA ARG A 24 11.04 -10.10 12.24
C ARG A 24 11.68 -8.69 12.39
N ALA A 25 12.99 -8.61 12.63
CA ALA A 25 13.71 -7.34 12.79
C ALA A 25 13.71 -6.44 11.52
N ASN A 26 13.73 -7.04 10.34
CA ASN A 26 13.75 -6.32 9.06
C ASN A 26 12.40 -5.69 8.72
N ARG A 27 11.29 -6.25 9.21
CA ARG A 27 9.92 -5.73 8.97
C ARG A 27 9.68 -4.38 9.67
N ARG A 28 10.13 -4.21 10.91
CA ARG A 28 10.01 -2.94 11.66
C ARG A 28 10.85 -1.83 11.02
N ASN A 29 12.08 -2.16 10.62
CA ASN A 29 12.97 -1.24 9.92
C ASN A 29 12.42 -0.87 8.54
N ALA A 30 11.85 -1.83 7.80
CA ALA A 30 11.17 -1.58 6.53
C ALA A 30 9.99 -0.61 6.71
N ARG A 31 9.15 -0.79 7.74
CA ARG A 31 8.05 0.14 8.04
C ARG A 31 8.54 1.56 8.25
N LEU A 32 9.53 1.76 9.13
CA LEU A 32 10.08 3.09 9.41
C LEU A 32 10.68 3.75 8.15
N LEU A 33 11.32 2.97 7.29
CA LEU A 33 11.85 3.45 6.02
C LEU A 33 10.74 3.83 5.04
N PHE A 34 9.67 3.02 4.94
CA PHE A 34 8.51 3.36 4.13
C PHE A 34 7.77 4.57 4.67
N GLU A 35 7.64 4.75 5.98
CA GLU A 35 7.04 5.96 6.57
C GLU A 35 7.84 7.21 6.18
N LYS A 36 9.18 7.14 6.25
CA LYS A 36 10.04 8.22 5.78
C LYS A 36 9.87 8.49 4.28
N ALA A 37 9.81 7.45 3.46
CA ALA A 37 9.63 7.60 2.01
C ALA A 37 8.21 8.07 1.62
N ALA A 38 7.18 7.63 2.33
CA ALA A 38 5.80 8.04 2.14
C ALA A 38 5.60 9.52 2.50
N LYS A 39 6.31 10.02 3.53
CA LYS A 39 6.39 11.46 3.84
C LYS A 39 7.04 12.27 2.71
N ARG A 40 7.95 11.67 1.94
CA ARG A 40 8.53 12.26 0.72
C ARG A 40 7.64 12.07 -0.52
N ARG A 41 6.38 11.64 -0.32
CA ARG A 41 5.39 11.38 -1.37
C ARG A 41 5.79 10.28 -2.36
N GLU A 42 6.66 9.35 -1.99
CA GLU A 42 6.99 8.22 -2.88
C GLU A 42 5.78 7.26 -3.01
N LYS A 43 5.19 7.18 -4.20
CA LYS A 43 3.97 6.37 -4.44
C LYS A 43 4.14 4.88 -4.10
N CYS A 44 5.31 4.31 -4.37
CA CYS A 44 5.60 2.90 -4.05
C CYS A 44 5.68 2.66 -2.53
N ALA A 45 6.20 3.63 -1.77
CA ALA A 45 6.27 3.52 -0.31
C ALA A 45 4.88 3.65 0.33
N GLN A 46 4.05 4.54 -0.20
CA GLN A 46 2.66 4.66 0.23
C GLN A 46 1.87 3.38 -0.08
N ALA A 47 2.01 2.82 -1.29
CA ALA A 47 1.41 1.54 -1.64
C ALA A 47 1.87 0.41 -0.70
N ALA A 48 3.16 0.37 -0.37
CA ALA A 48 3.74 -0.61 0.54
C ALA A 48 3.19 -0.48 1.97
N LEU A 49 3.10 0.74 2.51
CA LEU A 49 2.47 0.96 3.82
C LEU A 49 1.01 0.52 3.81
N GLY A 50 0.25 0.86 2.76
CA GLY A 50 -1.13 0.43 2.60
C GLY A 50 -1.27 -1.08 2.72
N TYR A 51 -0.40 -1.82 2.02
CA TYR A 51 -0.35 -3.28 2.09
C TYR A 51 0.03 -3.81 3.48
N MET A 52 1.03 -3.20 4.14
CA MET A 52 1.41 -3.60 5.50
C MET A 52 0.26 -3.42 6.50
N TYR A 53 -0.51 -2.33 6.39
CA TYR A 53 -1.68 -2.09 7.23
C TYR A 53 -2.85 -3.04 6.91
N GLU A 54 -3.06 -3.39 5.63
CA GLU A 54 -4.08 -4.35 5.19
C GLU A 54 -3.78 -5.78 5.65
N LYS A 55 -2.55 -6.27 5.46
CA LYS A 55 -2.18 -7.64 5.86
C LYS A 55 -1.83 -7.77 7.33
N GLY A 56 -1.76 -6.64 8.05
CA GLY A 56 -1.08 -6.56 9.33
C GLY A 56 0.37 -7.01 9.23
N GLU A 57 0.99 -6.96 8.05
CA GLU A 57 2.35 -7.45 7.80
C GLU A 57 3.39 -6.45 8.32
N GLY A 58 3.61 -6.56 9.62
CA GLY A 58 4.70 -5.99 10.42
C GLY A 58 4.79 -6.73 11.76
N ARG A 59 4.25 -7.96 11.82
CA ARG A 59 3.91 -8.70 13.05
C ARG A 59 5.16 -9.07 13.86
N CYS A 60 5.36 -8.35 14.96
CA CYS A 60 5.48 -9.02 16.25
C CYS A 60 4.07 -9.39 16.72
N GLU A 61 3.91 -10.48 17.46
CA GLU A 61 2.65 -10.82 18.13
C GLU A 61 2.11 -9.58 18.88
N GLY A 62 0.92 -9.10 18.50
CA GLY A 62 0.19 -8.05 19.24
C GLY A 62 0.23 -6.61 18.69
N ASP A 63 1.19 -6.22 17.84
CA ASP A 63 1.47 -4.77 17.65
C ASP A 63 0.91 -4.10 16.39
N LEU A 64 0.50 -4.85 15.37
CA LEU A 64 -0.17 -4.26 14.20
C LEU A 64 -1.51 -4.95 13.99
N LYS A 65 -2.52 -4.52 14.75
CA LYS A 65 -3.90 -4.88 14.46
C LYS A 65 -4.20 -4.38 13.04
N THR A 66 -4.82 -5.24 12.23
CA THR A 66 -5.20 -4.87 10.87
C THR A 66 -5.96 -3.56 10.90
N ASP A 67 -5.45 -2.55 10.21
CA ASP A 67 -6.01 -1.20 10.21
C ASP A 67 -6.33 -0.79 8.79
N TYR A 68 -7.50 -1.22 8.34
CA TYR A 68 -7.98 -0.94 7.01
C TYR A 68 -8.22 0.55 6.75
N ASN A 69 -8.41 1.37 7.79
CA ASN A 69 -8.54 2.82 7.64
C ASN A 69 -7.20 3.47 7.29
N HIS A 70 -6.12 3.03 7.93
CA HIS A 70 -4.77 3.43 7.53
C HIS A 70 -4.42 2.88 6.15
N ALA A 71 -4.76 1.61 5.86
CA ALA A 71 -4.56 1.03 4.53
C ALA A 71 -5.25 1.86 3.44
N LYS A 72 -6.53 2.19 3.64
CA LYS A 72 -7.33 3.06 2.78
C LYS A 72 -6.64 4.40 2.52
N ARG A 73 -6.14 5.04 3.56
CA ARG A 73 -5.46 6.35 3.46
C ARG A 73 -4.22 6.25 2.59
N TYR A 74 -3.34 5.28 2.86
CA TYR A 74 -2.09 5.14 2.12
C TYR A 74 -2.30 4.68 0.68
N TYR A 75 -3.23 3.76 0.43
CA TYR A 75 -3.63 3.39 -0.93
C TYR A 75 -4.23 4.58 -1.69
N GLY A 76 -5.08 5.38 -1.06
CA GLY A 76 -5.63 6.60 -1.68
C GLY A 76 -4.55 7.61 -2.06
N MET A 77 -3.55 7.80 -1.20
CA MET A 77 -2.41 8.68 -1.51
C MET A 77 -1.61 8.16 -2.71
N ALA A 78 -1.33 6.86 -2.77
CA ALA A 78 -0.60 6.26 -3.89
C ALA A 78 -1.44 6.28 -5.18
N ALA A 79 -2.74 5.98 -5.11
CA ALA A 79 -3.67 6.03 -6.23
C ALA A 79 -3.79 7.44 -6.82
N ASN A 80 -3.80 8.48 -5.97
CA ASN A 80 -3.78 9.88 -6.42
C ASN A 80 -2.50 10.27 -7.15
N GLN A 81 -1.42 9.51 -6.97
CA GLN A 81 -0.15 9.67 -7.70
C GLN A 81 -0.04 8.76 -8.92
N GLY A 82 -1.15 8.16 -9.36
CA GLY A 82 -1.18 7.22 -10.48
C GLY A 82 -0.52 5.89 -10.15
N CYS A 83 -0.79 5.35 -8.96
CA CYS A 83 -0.52 3.95 -8.66
C CYS A 83 -1.80 3.14 -8.88
N GLU A 84 -1.86 2.51 -10.04
CA GLU A 84 -2.91 1.65 -10.55
C GLU A 84 -3.24 0.50 -9.58
N ARG A 85 -2.20 -0.14 -9.03
CA ARG A 85 -2.35 -1.23 -8.04
C ARG A 85 -2.96 -0.75 -6.72
N SER A 86 -2.66 0.48 -6.31
CA SER A 86 -3.23 1.04 -5.08
C SER A 86 -4.69 1.42 -5.26
N ALA A 87 -5.07 1.93 -6.45
CA ALA A 87 -6.46 2.18 -6.78
C ALA A 87 -7.27 0.86 -6.77
N PHE A 88 -6.72 -0.20 -7.38
CA PHE A 88 -7.33 -1.53 -7.35
C PHE A 88 -7.49 -2.07 -5.92
N ASN A 89 -6.43 -2.03 -5.10
CA ASN A 89 -6.49 -2.49 -3.72
C ASN A 89 -7.49 -1.70 -2.88
N LEU A 90 -7.63 -0.40 -3.15
CA LEU A 90 -8.62 0.44 -2.49
C LEU A 90 -10.05 0.03 -2.85
N GLY A 91 -10.32 -0.26 -4.12
CA GLY A 91 -11.59 -0.84 -4.58
C GLY A 91 -11.91 -2.16 -3.88
N HIS A 92 -10.91 -3.04 -3.77
CA HIS A 92 -11.03 -4.32 -3.08
C HIS A 92 -11.31 -4.16 -1.56
N LEU A 93 -10.69 -3.19 -0.89
CA LEU A 93 -10.97 -2.90 0.53
C LEU A 93 -12.44 -2.51 0.75
N PHE A 94 -12.99 -1.69 -0.14
CA PHE A 94 -14.40 -1.33 -0.09
C PHE A 94 -15.29 -2.54 -0.43
N GLU A 95 -15.04 -3.25 -1.53
CA GLU A 95 -15.85 -4.42 -1.91
C GLU A 95 -15.98 -5.45 -0.78
N LYS A 96 -14.89 -5.73 -0.07
CA LYS A 96 -14.85 -6.68 1.05
C LYS A 96 -15.45 -6.14 2.35
N GLY A 97 -15.85 -4.86 2.42
CA GLY A 97 -16.36 -4.26 3.66
C GLY A 97 -15.34 -4.18 4.78
N LEU A 98 -14.05 -4.13 4.43
CA LEU A 98 -12.97 -4.05 5.40
C LEU A 98 -12.82 -2.63 5.97
N VAL A 99 -13.34 -1.64 5.26
CA VAL A 99 -13.38 -0.24 5.65
C VAL A 99 -14.79 0.13 6.09
N ILE A 100 -14.90 0.93 7.15
CA ILE A 100 -16.17 1.44 7.65
C ILE A 100 -16.79 2.40 6.63
N THR A 101 -18.02 2.11 6.22
CA THR A 101 -18.86 2.92 5.31
C THR A 101 -20.26 3.05 5.90
N GLU A 102 -21.02 4.05 5.48
CA GLU A 102 -22.37 4.29 5.98
C GLU A 102 -23.35 3.15 5.69
N ASN A 103 -23.27 2.57 4.48
CA ASN A 103 -24.08 1.43 4.06
C ASN A 103 -23.42 0.67 2.89
N ASP A 104 -23.98 -0.50 2.54
CA ASP A 104 -23.48 -1.32 1.43
C ASP A 104 -23.56 -0.62 0.07
N VAL A 105 -24.54 0.26 -0.15
CA VAL A 105 -24.70 0.99 -1.41
C VAL A 105 -23.51 1.93 -1.66
N VAL A 106 -23.16 2.73 -0.66
CA VAL A 106 -21.98 3.62 -0.70
C VAL A 106 -20.70 2.79 -0.84
N ARG A 107 -20.63 1.66 -0.15
CA ARG A 107 -19.49 0.74 -0.24
C ARG A 107 -19.24 0.25 -1.67
N TYR A 108 -20.27 -0.31 -2.32
CA TYR A 108 -20.14 -0.83 -3.68
C TYR A 108 -19.91 0.29 -4.69
N ALA A 109 -20.53 1.47 -4.51
CA ALA A 109 -20.29 2.63 -5.35
C ALA A 109 -18.82 3.08 -5.29
N LEU A 110 -18.25 3.20 -4.08
CA LEU A 110 -16.83 3.54 -3.90
C LEU A 110 -15.91 2.46 -4.47
N ALA A 111 -16.21 1.17 -4.25
CA ALA A 111 -15.44 0.07 -4.81
C ALA A 111 -15.37 0.17 -6.34
N LYS A 112 -16.51 0.38 -7.00
CA LYS A 112 -16.61 0.55 -8.45
C LYS A 112 -15.81 1.76 -8.93
N GLN A 113 -15.96 2.91 -8.29
CA GLN A 113 -15.21 4.12 -8.66
C GLN A 113 -13.68 3.91 -8.59
N TRP A 114 -13.20 3.20 -7.57
CA TRP A 114 -11.77 2.92 -7.42
C TRP A 114 -11.26 1.90 -8.45
N TYR A 115 -12.08 0.91 -8.83
CA TYR A 115 -11.76 0.00 -9.93
C TYR A 115 -11.72 0.72 -11.28
N GLU A 116 -12.73 1.52 -11.60
CA GLU A 116 -12.76 2.35 -12.82
C GLU A 116 -11.55 3.29 -12.87
N ARG A 117 -11.16 3.85 -11.72
CA ARG A 117 -9.95 4.66 -11.61
C ARG A 117 -8.68 3.84 -11.84
N ALA A 118 -8.62 2.61 -11.34
CA ALA A 118 -7.48 1.73 -11.58
C ALA A 118 -7.34 1.43 -13.08
N GLU A 119 -8.44 1.11 -13.75
CA GLU A 119 -8.49 0.89 -15.20
C GLU A 119 -8.07 2.15 -15.98
N ALA A 120 -8.58 3.33 -15.60
CA ALA A 120 -8.19 4.60 -16.19
C ALA A 120 -6.69 4.94 -15.98
N LEU A 121 -6.08 4.42 -14.91
CA LEU A 121 -4.63 4.52 -14.66
C LEU A 121 -3.81 3.47 -15.42
N GLY A 122 -4.45 2.62 -16.22
CA GLY A 122 -3.79 1.57 -16.99
C GLY A 122 -3.66 0.24 -16.26
N TYR A 123 -4.44 -0.01 -15.20
CA TYR A 123 -4.62 -1.35 -14.65
C TYR A 123 -5.47 -2.18 -15.63
N ALA A 124 -4.89 -2.54 -16.77
CA ALA A 124 -5.45 -3.59 -17.59
C ALA A 124 -5.42 -4.86 -16.73
N ARG A 125 -6.60 -5.42 -16.42
CA ARG A 125 -6.67 -6.87 -16.20
C ARG A 125 -5.98 -7.45 -17.43
N ALA A 126 -4.85 -8.13 -17.23
CA ALA A 126 -4.25 -8.90 -18.31
C ALA A 126 -5.36 -9.81 -18.85
N GLU A 127 -5.84 -9.51 -20.06
CA GLU A 127 -6.70 -10.40 -20.83
C GLU A 127 -5.89 -11.62 -21.30
#